data_AF-A0A0B2WNU0-F1
#
_entry.id   AF-A0A0B2WNU0-F1
#
_cell.length_a   1.000
_cell.length_b   1.000
_cell.length_c   1.000
_cell.angle_alpha   90.00
_cell.angle_beta   90.00
_cell.angle_gamma   90.00
#
_symmetry.space_group_name_H-M   'P 1'
#
loop_
_entity.id
_entity.type
_entity.pdbx_description
1 polymer ?
#
loop_
_entity_poly.entity_id
_entity_poly.type
_entity_poly.pdbx_seq_one_letter_code
_entity_poly.pdbx_strand_id
1 'polypeptide(L)'
;MSAIGLDCSKNLSYFTIPAVFIATCLGPHSIAVACSGKAYDNANPRALRDAVCKSETIDKPRQQMILRAKAASENGFESLALFAGGVVAANQAGLHACLLNTLSIGYLASRLAYVFCYVKLGENRKLAGLRSLAWTVSVTLCLTMWAKAGIKAMQ
;
A
#
# COMPACT_ATOMS: atom_id res chain seq x y z
N MET A 1 -16.64 1.89 -23.00
CA MET A 1 -16.94 1.49 -21.62
C MET A 1 -15.64 1.14 -20.91
N SER A 2 -15.46 1.54 -19.64
CA SER A 2 -14.31 1.11 -18.84
C SER A 2 -14.33 -0.41 -18.67
N ALA A 3 -13.17 -1.06 -18.69
CA ALA A 3 -13.04 -2.51 -18.46
C ALA A 3 -13.57 -2.97 -17.08
N ILE A 4 -13.86 -2.02 -16.17
CA ILE A 4 -14.22 -2.27 -14.76
C ILE A 4 -15.54 -1.55 -14.38
N GLY A 5 -16.34 -1.14 -15.36
CA GLY A 5 -17.62 -0.44 -15.10
C GLY A 5 -17.48 0.94 -14.44
N LEU A 6 -16.27 1.52 -14.44
CA LEU A 6 -16.02 2.85 -13.90
C LEU A 6 -16.69 3.93 -14.76
N ASP A 7 -17.35 4.87 -14.09
CA ASP A 7 -17.85 6.10 -14.71
C ASP A 7 -16.65 6.96 -15.15
N CYS A 8 -16.39 6.94 -16.47
CA CYS A 8 -15.28 7.67 -17.06
C CYS A 8 -15.47 9.20 -17.06
N SER A 9 -16.67 9.71 -16.71
CA SER A 9 -16.93 11.17 -16.64
C SER A 9 -16.37 11.80 -15.36
N LYS A 10 -16.14 10.99 -14.32
CA LYS A 10 -15.68 11.45 -13.01
C LYS A 10 -14.24 11.06 -12.78
N ASN A 11 -13.46 12.00 -12.25
CA ASN A 11 -12.08 11.74 -11.87
C ASN A 11 -11.99 11.38 -10.39
N LEU A 12 -11.86 10.08 -10.12
CA LEU A 12 -11.78 9.52 -8.77
C LEU A 12 -10.33 9.40 -8.27
N SER A 13 -9.35 9.65 -9.14
CA SER A 13 -7.94 9.37 -8.86
C SER A 13 -7.41 10.11 -7.62
N TYR A 14 -7.82 11.35 -7.38
CA TYR A 14 -7.42 12.10 -6.18
C TYR A 14 -7.87 11.43 -4.88
N PHE A 15 -9.06 10.82 -4.85
CA PHE A 15 -9.55 10.12 -3.66
C PHE A 15 -8.78 8.84 -3.36
N THR A 16 -8.09 8.28 -4.36
CA THR A 16 -7.25 7.10 -4.13
C THR A 16 -5.99 7.41 -3.31
N ILE A 17 -5.52 8.66 -3.26
CA ILE A 17 -4.37 9.07 -2.42
C ILE A 17 -4.67 8.87 -0.92
N PRO A 18 -5.69 9.52 -0.32
CA PRO A 18 -6.02 9.29 1.08
C PRO A 18 -6.49 7.85 1.33
N ALA A 19 -7.15 7.19 0.37
CA ALA A 19 -7.53 5.78 0.51
C ALA A 19 -6.30 4.86 0.63
N VAL A 20 -5.26 5.06 -0.20
CA VAL A 20 -4.00 4.33 -0.08
C VAL A 20 -3.32 4.62 1.25
N PHE A 21 -3.25 5.89 1.66
CA PHE A 21 -2.66 6.28 2.93
C PHE A 21 -3.32 5.55 4.11
N ILE A 22 -4.64 5.64 4.21
CA ILE A 22 -5.40 5.04 5.30
C ILE A 22 -5.33 3.51 5.23
N ALA A 23 -5.67 2.92 4.09
CA ALA A 23 -5.87 1.48 4.02
C ALA A 23 -4.55 0.69 3.99
N THR A 24 -3.49 1.25 3.40
CA THR A 24 -2.24 0.52 3.13
C THR A 24 -1.06 0.98 3.98
N CYS A 25 -1.08 2.21 4.51
CA CYS A 25 -0.05 2.70 5.43
C CYS A 25 -0.53 2.61 6.87
N LEU A 26 -1.67 3.25 7.20
CA LEU A 26 -2.20 3.25 8.57
C LEU A 26 -2.82 1.92 8.96
N GLY A 27 -3.60 1.28 8.07
CA GLY A 27 -4.27 0.00 8.31
C GLY A 27 -3.37 -1.08 8.92
N PRO A 28 -2.26 -1.47 8.26
CA PRO A 28 -1.35 -2.47 8.83
C PRO A 28 -0.61 -1.99 10.08
N HIS A 29 -0.37 -0.68 10.24
CA HIS A 29 0.17 -0.17 11.50
C HIS A 29 -0.82 -0.35 12.66
N SER A 30 -2.09 -0.03 12.44
CA SER A 30 -3.16 -0.22 13.43
C SER A 30 -3.30 -1.69 13.82
N ILE A 31 -3.14 -2.63 12.88
CA ILE A 31 -3.08 -4.07 13.18
C ILE A 31 -1.88 -4.38 14.08
N ALA A 32 -0.68 -3.87 13.74
CA ALA A 32 0.52 -4.10 14.54
C ALA A 32 0.37 -3.57 15.98
N VAL A 33 -0.20 -2.38 16.16
CA VAL A 33 -0.46 -1.76 17.47
C VAL A 33 -1.53 -2.54 18.25
N ALA A 34 -2.68 -2.83 17.64
CA ALA A 34 -3.75 -3.57 18.29
C ALA A 34 -3.29 -4.97 18.73
N CYS A 35 -2.46 -5.62 17.93
CA CYS A 35 -1.97 -6.97 18.23
C CYS A 35 -0.80 -7.02 19.22
N SER A 36 -0.09 -5.91 19.46
CA SER A 36 1.06 -5.84 20.37
C SER A 36 0.72 -5.56 21.84
N GLY A 37 -0.49 -5.07 22.13
CA GLY A 37 -0.96 -4.88 23.50
C GLY A 37 0.01 -4.01 24.33
N LYS A 38 0.44 -4.52 25.49
CA LYS A 38 1.36 -3.78 26.39
C LYS A 38 2.76 -3.55 25.82
N ALA A 39 3.14 -4.23 24.74
CA ALA A 39 4.43 -4.00 24.08
C ALA A 39 4.44 -2.71 23.23
N TYR A 40 3.28 -2.10 22.98
CA TYR A 40 3.21 -0.80 22.31
C TYR A 40 3.33 0.34 23.33
N ASP A 41 4.39 1.12 23.20
CA ASP A 41 4.58 2.37 23.94
C ASP A 41 4.25 3.56 23.04
N ASN A 42 3.23 4.33 23.41
CA ASN A 42 2.82 5.51 22.64
C ASN A 42 3.80 6.69 22.78
N ALA A 43 4.63 6.72 23.84
CA ALA A 43 5.70 7.69 23.98
C ALA A 43 6.91 7.36 23.08
N ASN A 44 7.09 6.08 22.73
CA ASN A 44 8.14 5.62 21.84
C ASN A 44 7.64 4.60 20.78
N PRO A 45 6.77 5.03 19.85
CA PRO A 45 6.09 4.12 18.91
C PRO A 45 7.04 3.45 17.91
N ARG A 46 8.23 4.00 17.70
CA ARG A 46 9.26 3.43 16.81
C ARG A 46 9.99 2.25 17.45
N ALA A 47 9.99 2.14 18.78
CA ALA A 47 10.58 1.00 19.49
C ALA A 47 9.69 -0.26 19.46
N LEU A 48 8.48 -0.19 18.87
CA LEU A 48 7.54 -1.31 18.81
C LEU A 48 8.18 -2.61 18.31
N ARG A 49 9.03 -2.54 17.27
CA ARG A 49 9.73 -3.71 16.72
C ARG A 49 10.54 -4.42 17.80
N ASP A 50 11.36 -3.68 18.52
CA ASP A 50 12.26 -4.23 19.52
C ASP A 50 11.49 -4.68 20.77
N ALA A 51 10.44 -3.96 21.15
CA ALA A 51 9.56 -4.33 22.26
C ALA A 51 8.82 -5.65 21.98
N VAL A 52 8.34 -5.87 20.75
CA VAL A 52 7.69 -7.12 20.35
C VAL A 52 8.67 -8.28 20.34
N CYS A 53 9.89 -8.09 19.82
CA CYS A 53 10.94 -9.13 19.81
C CYS A 53 11.39 -9.55 21.21
N LYS A 54 11.37 -8.62 22.18
CA LYS A 54 11.76 -8.87 23.57
C LYS A 54 10.61 -9.36 24.45
N SER A 55 9.38 -9.38 23.94
CA SER A 55 8.22 -9.74 24.73
C SER A 55 8.13 -11.25 24.94
N GLU A 56 8.16 -11.69 26.20
CA GLU A 56 7.93 -13.08 26.58
C GLU A 56 6.43 -13.44 26.59
N THR A 57 5.56 -12.42 26.58
CA THR A 57 4.09 -12.59 26.66
C THR A 57 3.42 -12.82 25.32
N ILE A 58 4.09 -12.51 24.20
CA ILE A 58 3.56 -12.67 22.84
C ILE A 58 4.18 -13.92 22.23
N ASP A 59 3.34 -14.84 21.76
CA ASP A 59 3.80 -16.05 21.07
C ASP A 59 4.55 -15.72 19.77
N LYS A 60 5.50 -16.59 19.38
CA LYS A 60 6.35 -16.35 18.19
C LYS A 60 5.56 -16.10 16.90
N PRO A 61 4.52 -16.88 16.54
CA PRO A 61 3.69 -16.60 15.36
C PRO A 61 3.10 -15.19 15.37
N ARG A 62 2.52 -14.78 16.51
CA ARG A 62 1.94 -13.45 16.67
C ARG A 62 3.00 -12.34 16.61
N GLN A 63 4.17 -12.53 17.22
CA GLN A 63 5.29 -11.58 17.08
C GLN A 63 5.63 -11.37 15.59
N GLN A 64 5.80 -12.46 14.84
CA GLN A 64 6.11 -12.39 13.41
C GLN A 64 5.00 -11.70 12.62
N MET A 65 3.73 -11.96 12.94
CA MET A 65 2.60 -11.28 12.29
C MET A 65 2.61 -9.77 12.56
N ILE A 66 2.86 -9.34 13.80
CA ILE A 66 3.00 -7.91 14.16
C ILE A 66 4.14 -7.27 13.39
N LEU A 67 5.30 -7.94 13.31
CA LEU A 67 6.46 -7.46 12.58
C LEU A 67 6.19 -7.33 11.08
N ARG A 68 5.49 -8.30 10.48
CA ARG A 68 5.06 -8.23 9.06
C ARG A 68 4.08 -7.09 8.83
N ALA A 69 3.14 -6.85 9.74
CA ALA A 69 2.20 -5.73 9.65
C ALA A 69 2.92 -4.38 9.78
N LYS A 70 3.87 -4.24 10.71
CA LYS A 70 4.70 -3.03 10.83
C LYS A 70 5.54 -2.78 9.57
N ALA A 71 6.20 -3.80 9.04
CA ALA A 71 6.97 -3.70 7.80
C ALA A 71 6.10 -3.36 6.58
N ALA A 72 4.89 -3.92 6.49
CA ALA A 72 3.94 -3.61 5.43
C ALA A 72 3.51 -2.13 5.45
N SER A 73 3.31 -1.57 6.65
CA SER A 73 3.03 -0.14 6.84
C SER A 73 4.18 0.73 6.38
N GLU A 74 5.41 0.43 6.82
CA GLU A 74 6.62 1.18 6.43
C GLU A 74 6.81 1.18 4.91
N ASN A 75 6.63 0.02 4.26
CA ASN A 75 6.69 -0.06 2.81
C ASN A 75 5.57 0.75 2.11
N GLY A 76 4.40 0.87 2.74
CA GLY A 76 3.33 1.77 2.30
C GLY A 76 3.82 3.22 2.25
N PHE A 77 4.41 3.69 3.35
CA PHE A 77 4.95 5.05 3.43
C PHE A 77 6.09 5.32 2.44
N GLU A 78 6.99 4.36 2.21
CA GLU A 78 8.09 4.48 1.24
C GLU A 78 7.59 4.72 -0.19
N SER A 79 6.49 4.09 -0.57
CA SER A 79 5.95 4.15 -1.95
C SER A 79 4.87 5.20 -2.14
N LEU A 80 4.32 5.76 -1.06
CA LEU A 80 3.21 6.72 -1.09
C LEU A 80 3.55 7.99 -1.88
N ALA A 81 4.74 8.57 -1.66
CA ALA A 81 5.13 9.81 -2.32
C ALA A 81 5.21 9.64 -3.84
N LEU A 82 5.76 8.51 -4.30
CA LEU A 82 5.84 8.19 -5.72
C LEU A 82 4.45 8.01 -6.33
N PHE A 83 3.54 7.35 -5.61
CA PHE A 83 2.15 7.16 -6.05
C PHE A 83 1.37 8.48 -6.11
N ALA A 84 1.40 9.26 -5.02
CA ALA A 84 0.70 10.54 -4.96
C ALA A 84 1.21 11.51 -6.02
N GLY A 85 2.54 11.60 -6.19
CA GLY A 85 3.14 12.38 -7.26
C GLY A 85 2.71 11.92 -8.64
N GLY A 86 2.63 10.61 -8.87
CA GLY A 86 2.17 10.04 -10.15
C GLY A 86 0.72 10.38 -10.47
N VAL A 87 -0.17 10.32 -9.48
CA VAL A 87 -1.57 10.75 -9.63
C VAL A 87 -1.64 12.24 -9.96
N VAL A 88 -0.94 13.10 -9.20
CA VAL A 88 -0.94 14.55 -9.43
C VAL A 88 -0.36 14.91 -10.80
N ALA A 89 0.78 14.33 -11.17
CA ALA A 89 1.44 14.57 -12.46
C ALA A 89 0.56 14.12 -13.64
N ALA A 90 -0.06 12.95 -13.54
CA ALA A 90 -0.95 12.44 -14.58
C ALA A 90 -2.20 13.31 -14.76
N ASN A 91 -2.73 13.84 -13.66
CA ASN A 91 -3.82 14.82 -13.71
C ASN A 91 -3.39 16.14 -14.35
N GLN A 92 -2.23 16.67 -13.94
CA GLN A 92 -1.68 17.92 -14.45
C GLN A 92 -1.38 17.84 -15.96
N ALA A 93 -0.90 16.69 -16.43
CA ALA A 93 -0.68 16.43 -17.85
C ALA A 93 -1.98 16.24 -18.65
N GLY A 94 -3.15 16.25 -18.00
CA GLY A 94 -4.45 16.17 -18.67
C GLY A 94 -4.76 14.78 -19.25
N LEU A 95 -4.28 13.71 -18.60
CA LEU A 95 -4.65 12.36 -19.01
C LEU A 95 -6.14 12.08 -18.77
N HIS A 96 -6.71 11.22 -19.61
CA HIS A 96 -8.13 10.88 -19.54
C HIS A 96 -8.52 10.23 -18.19
N ALA A 97 -9.59 10.74 -17.56
CA ALA A 97 -10.02 10.32 -16.22
C ALA A 97 -10.22 8.81 -16.07
N CYS A 98 -10.75 8.14 -17.10
CA CYS A 98 -10.96 6.70 -17.06
C CYS A 98 -9.67 5.88 -16.92
N LEU A 99 -8.59 6.35 -17.56
CA LEU A 99 -7.29 5.72 -17.46
C LEU A 99 -6.69 5.94 -16.08
N LEU A 100 -6.79 7.16 -15.56
CA LEU A 100 -6.31 7.53 -14.22
C LEU A 100 -7.00 6.72 -13.13
N ASN A 101 -8.33 6.65 -13.16
CA ASN A 101 -9.09 5.86 -12.22
C ASN A 101 -8.67 4.39 -12.26
N THR A 102 -8.50 3.82 -13.46
CA THR A 102 -8.09 2.42 -13.62
C THR A 102 -6.71 2.16 -13.01
N LEU A 103 -5.72 3.01 -13.30
CA LEU A 103 -4.36 2.86 -12.79
C LEU A 103 -4.30 3.07 -11.28
N SER A 104 -4.98 4.09 -10.76
CA SER A 104 -4.90 4.46 -9.34
C SER A 104 -5.71 3.52 -8.44
N ILE A 105 -6.87 3.03 -8.90
CA ILE A 105 -7.64 1.98 -8.21
C ILE A 105 -6.90 0.64 -8.30
N GLY A 106 -6.33 0.31 -9.46
CA GLY A 106 -5.52 -0.90 -9.63
C GLY A 106 -4.31 -0.91 -8.69
N TYR A 107 -3.67 0.25 -8.49
CA TYR A 107 -2.59 0.41 -7.51
C TYR A 107 -3.11 0.12 -6.09
N LEU A 108 -4.20 0.76 -5.67
CA LEU A 108 -4.79 0.55 -4.35
C LEU A 108 -5.15 -0.93 -4.12
N ALA A 109 -5.83 -1.56 -5.07
CA ALA A 109 -6.19 -2.98 -5.01
C ALA A 109 -4.95 -3.88 -4.89
N SER A 110 -3.92 -3.62 -5.67
CA SER A 110 -2.66 -4.37 -5.63
C SER A 110 -1.93 -4.20 -4.29
N ARG A 111 -1.97 -2.99 -3.70
CA ARG A 111 -1.40 -2.73 -2.37
C ARG A 111 -2.19 -3.41 -1.26
N LEU A 112 -3.52 -3.46 -1.35
CA LEU A 112 -4.35 -4.22 -0.40
C LEU A 112 -4.05 -5.72 -0.48
N ALA A 113 -3.92 -6.27 -1.70
CA ALA A 113 -3.52 -7.66 -1.90
C ALA A 113 -2.12 -7.93 -1.33
N TYR A 114 -1.16 -7.02 -1.53
CA TYR A 114 0.17 -7.09 -0.92
C TYR A 114 0.09 -7.15 0.61
N VAL A 115 -0.62 -6.22 1.25
CA VAL A 115 -0.76 -6.17 2.72
C VAL A 115 -1.42 -7.44 3.24
N PHE A 116 -2.48 -7.91 2.59
CA PHE A 116 -3.14 -9.17 2.95
C PHE A 116 -2.19 -10.37 2.85
N CYS A 117 -1.49 -10.52 1.73
CA CYS A 117 -0.52 -11.60 1.55
C CYS A 117 0.60 -11.53 2.59
N TYR A 118 1.07 -10.33 2.92
CA TYR A 118 2.17 -10.17 3.85
C TYR A 118 1.76 -10.49 5.29
N VAL A 119 0.63 -9.96 5.75
CA VAL A 119 0.20 -10.12 7.15
C VAL A 119 -0.40 -11.51 7.40
N LYS A 120 -1.28 -11.98 6.52
CA LYS A 120 -2.06 -13.22 6.72
C LYS A 120 -1.42 -14.46 6.12
N LEU A 121 -0.83 -14.35 4.93
CA LEU A 121 -0.26 -15.50 4.22
C LEU A 121 1.26 -15.63 4.40
N GLY A 122 1.91 -14.64 5.02
CA GLY A 122 3.36 -14.53 5.12
C GLY A 122 4.06 -15.63 5.93
N GLU A 123 3.32 -16.45 6.66
CA GLU A 123 3.86 -17.64 7.33
C GLU A 123 4.16 -18.78 6.35
N ASN A 124 3.36 -18.87 5.29
CA ASN A 124 3.51 -19.90 4.29
C ASN A 124 4.54 -19.46 3.24
N ARG A 125 5.76 -20.00 3.34
CA ARG A 125 6.85 -19.71 2.40
C ARG A 125 6.49 -20.02 0.93
N LYS A 126 5.58 -20.97 0.66
CA LYS A 126 5.13 -21.27 -0.71
C LYS A 126 4.33 -20.12 -1.33
N LEU A 127 3.68 -19.29 -0.50
CA LEU A 127 2.88 -18.15 -0.93
C LEU A 127 3.67 -16.83 -0.92
N ALA A 128 4.94 -16.85 -0.52
CA ALA A 128 5.79 -15.66 -0.46
C ALA A 128 5.93 -14.95 -1.83
N GLY A 129 5.86 -15.70 -2.94
CA GLY A 129 5.90 -15.14 -4.29
C GLY A 129 4.71 -14.26 -4.64
N LEU A 130 3.52 -14.52 -4.07
CA LEU A 130 2.31 -13.70 -4.31
C LEU A 130 2.47 -12.27 -3.80
N ARG A 131 3.14 -12.12 -2.65
CA ARG A 131 3.46 -10.79 -2.10
C ARG A 131 4.35 -10.01 -3.07
N SER A 132 5.42 -10.63 -3.58
CA SER A 132 6.32 -9.98 -4.54
C SER A 132 5.60 -9.62 -5.83
N LEU A 133 4.75 -10.51 -6.34
CA LEU A 133 3.94 -10.24 -7.53
C LEU A 133 3.02 -9.03 -7.33
N ALA A 134 2.24 -9.00 -6.25
CA ALA A 134 1.34 -7.89 -5.94
C ALA A 134 2.09 -6.56 -5.79
N TRP A 135 3.28 -6.60 -5.17
CA TRP A 135 4.15 -5.44 -5.06
C TRP A 135 4.61 -4.96 -6.44
N THR A 136 5.13 -5.85 -7.28
CA THR A 136 5.59 -5.52 -8.64
C THR A 136 4.47 -4.92 -9.49
N VAL A 137 3.26 -5.49 -9.43
CA VAL A 137 2.09 -4.92 -10.13
C VAL A 137 1.81 -3.50 -9.64
N SER A 138 1.80 -3.26 -8.33
CA SER A 138 1.58 -1.91 -7.80
C SER A 138 2.64 -0.91 -8.29
N VAL A 139 3.91 -1.28 -8.30
CA VAL A 139 5.00 -0.42 -8.78
C VAL A 139 4.85 -0.15 -10.27
N THR A 140 4.56 -1.17 -11.08
CA THR A 140 4.36 -1.02 -12.53
C THR A 140 3.19 -0.08 -12.85
N LEU A 141 2.07 -0.18 -12.13
CA LEU A 141 0.94 0.73 -12.29
C LEU A 141 1.31 2.17 -11.95
N CYS A 142 2.07 2.36 -10.87
CA CYS A 142 2.58 3.67 -10.47
C CYS A 142 3.52 4.27 -11.53
N LEU A 143 4.50 3.51 -12.01
CA LEU A 143 5.42 3.94 -13.05
C LEU A 143 4.71 4.19 -14.38
N THR A 144 3.66 3.45 -14.68
CA THR A 144 2.82 3.69 -15.86
C THR A 144 2.14 5.05 -15.81
N MET A 145 1.66 5.50 -14.65
CA MET A 145 1.10 6.85 -14.51
C MET A 145 2.14 7.92 -14.84
N TRP A 146 3.35 7.80 -14.27
CA TRP A 146 4.46 8.71 -14.56
C TRP A 146 4.88 8.71 -16.02
N ALA A 147 5.08 7.53 -16.61
CA ALA A 147 5.48 7.42 -18.01
C ALA A 147 4.44 8.03 -18.95
N LYS A 148 3.15 7.76 -18.72
CA LYS A 148 2.08 8.33 -19.54
C LYS A 148 1.91 9.83 -19.33
N ALA A 149 2.13 10.35 -18.11
CA ALA A 149 2.17 11.78 -17.85
C ALA A 149 3.30 12.46 -18.64
N GLY A 150 4.51 11.91 -18.59
CA GLY A 150 5.66 12.41 -19.34
C GLY A 150 5.43 12.39 -20.85
N ILE A 151 4.92 11.29 -21.40
CA ILE A 151 4.58 11.20 -22.84
C ILE A 151 3.55 12.26 -23.23
N LYS A 152 2.52 12.47 -22.42
CA LYS A 152 1.48 13.45 -22.71
C LYS A 152 1.98 14.89 -22.62
N ALA A 153 2.92 15.18 -21.72
CA ALA A 153 3.50 16.51 -21.55
C ALA A 153 4.48 16.91 -22.68
N MET A 154 4.95 15.95 -23.49
CA MET A 154 5.80 16.21 -24.66
C MET A 154 5.00 16.51 -25.95
N GLN A 155 3.67 16.35 -25.93
CA GLN A 155 2.78 16.60 -27.07
C GLN A 155 2.21 18.02 -27.01
#